data_AF-A0A7V4JQK7-F1
#
_entry.id   AF-A0A7V4JQK7-F1
#
_cell.length_a   1.000
_cell.length_b   1.000
_cell.length_c   1.000
_cell.angle_alpha   90.00
_cell.angle_beta   90.00
_cell.angle_gamma   90.00
#
_symmetry.space_group_name_H-M   'P 1'
#
loop_
_entity.id
_entity.type
_entity.pdbx_description
1 polymer ?
#
loop_
_entity_poly.entity_id
_entity_poly.type
_entity_poly.pdbx_seq_one_letter_code
_entity_poly.pdbx_strand_id
1 'polypeptide(L)'
;MDKTNNYKKLKFRSNKERINYFLKLFNKEDKVLVLIWADPDALACALALKRILQNKVEKVDISNVNEIVRLNNQLMVNVLKIPLVKFSQELLENYNKFILVDSQPTHREEFKNIKFTAVIDHHPFTEGWEAEYVDIRPNYGAVSTILFEYLKTLKIKPSVYLATALIYGIKIDTDNFVRSANPHDVIAFQKLYKHMNKYLLNKIEGHHIRRSELKYFKMALDQLKFQKGKIFVYIGKILNTDILVVIADFLSKIYDTSWVFVGGEFKKNLIIIIRCDGYRKDAGKLAKKLFKSIGLAGGHREKARAEIPFSNLNLESEKFDTKGLIKLFEKYFKYKDERKKS
;
A
#
# COMPACT_ATOMS: atom_id res chain seq x y z
N MET A 1 19.21 15.71 -28.12
CA MET A 1 19.40 14.26 -27.97
C MET A 1 18.13 13.68 -27.36
N ASP A 2 17.26 13.13 -28.19
CA ASP A 2 15.99 12.54 -27.77
C ASP A 2 16.23 11.31 -26.90
N LYS A 3 16.00 11.45 -25.58
CA LYS A 3 15.88 10.31 -24.66
C LYS A 3 14.55 9.59 -24.93
N THR A 4 14.52 8.80 -26.00
CA THR A 4 13.36 7.97 -26.34
C THR A 4 13.04 6.98 -25.23
N ASN A 5 11.95 7.26 -24.50
CA ASN A 5 11.29 6.46 -23.46
C ASN A 5 11.31 4.95 -23.76
N ASN A 6 12.12 4.16 -23.05
CA ASN A 6 12.27 2.71 -23.27
C ASN A 6 10.95 1.93 -23.05
N TYR A 7 10.05 2.44 -22.20
CA TYR A 7 8.70 1.88 -21.97
C TYR A 7 7.88 1.74 -23.27
N LYS A 8 8.05 2.65 -24.23
CA LYS A 8 7.30 2.60 -25.51
C LYS A 8 7.92 1.65 -26.54
N LYS A 9 9.16 1.17 -26.34
CA LYS A 9 9.88 0.34 -27.33
C LYS A 9 9.51 -1.14 -27.27
N LEU A 10 9.15 -1.68 -26.09
CA LEU A 10 8.81 -3.09 -25.93
C LEU A 10 7.28 -3.28 -25.95
N LYS A 11 6.75 -3.79 -27.07
CA LYS A 11 5.33 -4.20 -27.17
C LYS A 11 5.22 -5.71 -27.17
N PHE A 12 4.68 -6.26 -26.09
CA PHE A 12 4.40 -7.70 -25.97
C PHE A 12 2.93 -8.02 -26.30
N ARG A 13 2.71 -8.98 -27.20
CA ARG A 13 1.38 -9.40 -27.67
C ARG A 13 0.72 -10.41 -26.74
N SER A 14 1.49 -11.07 -25.87
CA SER A 14 0.96 -12.09 -24.95
C SER A 14 1.76 -12.18 -23.65
N ASN A 15 1.21 -12.87 -22.64
CA ASN A 15 1.95 -13.21 -21.43
C ASN A 15 3.12 -14.17 -21.70
N LYS A 16 3.01 -15.02 -22.74
CA LYS A 16 4.09 -15.92 -23.16
C LYS A 16 5.30 -15.13 -23.66
N GLU A 17 5.08 -14.10 -24.48
CA GLU A 17 6.17 -13.22 -24.94
C GLU A 17 6.80 -12.44 -23.78
N ARG A 18 5.98 -11.86 -22.89
CA ARG A 18 6.43 -11.15 -21.69
C ARG A 18 7.34 -12.01 -20.83
N ILE A 19 6.85 -13.16 -20.39
CA ILE A 19 7.61 -14.02 -19.48
C ILE A 19 8.85 -14.60 -20.15
N ASN A 20 8.78 -14.93 -21.45
CA ASN A 20 9.95 -15.42 -22.17
C ASN A 20 11.02 -14.33 -22.31
N TYR A 21 10.63 -13.08 -22.58
CA TYR A 21 11.58 -11.97 -22.62
C TYR A 21 12.18 -11.71 -21.24
N PHE A 22 11.35 -11.62 -20.19
CA PHE A 22 11.81 -11.48 -18.81
C PHE A 22 12.85 -12.55 -18.46
N LEU A 23 12.55 -13.82 -18.73
CA LEU A 23 13.46 -14.92 -18.46
C LEU A 23 14.75 -14.86 -19.30
N LYS A 24 14.78 -14.25 -20.48
CA LYS A 24 16.02 -14.13 -21.27
C LYS A 24 17.07 -13.23 -20.61
N LEU A 25 16.68 -12.37 -19.67
CA LEU A 25 17.59 -11.45 -18.99
C LEU A 25 18.42 -12.09 -17.87
N PHE A 26 18.15 -13.36 -17.55
CA PHE A 26 18.75 -14.07 -16.42
C PHE A 26 19.42 -15.38 -16.84
N ASN A 27 20.67 -15.56 -16.38
CA ASN A 27 21.55 -16.70 -16.61
C ASN A 27 21.79 -17.50 -15.32
N LYS A 28 22.41 -18.68 -15.43
CA LYS A 28 22.61 -19.61 -14.30
C LYS A 28 23.52 -19.04 -13.21
N GLU A 29 24.44 -18.16 -13.56
CA GLU A 29 25.44 -17.56 -12.67
C GLU A 29 24.92 -16.28 -12.00
N ASP A 30 23.71 -15.83 -12.34
CA ASP A 30 23.17 -14.59 -11.79
C ASP A 30 22.76 -14.73 -10.32
N LYS A 31 23.09 -13.70 -9.55
CA LYS A 31 22.60 -13.49 -8.18
C LYS A 31 21.59 -12.36 -8.23
N VAL A 32 20.32 -12.71 -8.05
CA VAL A 32 19.19 -11.80 -8.19
C VAL A 32 18.71 -11.30 -6.83
N LEU A 33 18.56 -9.99 -6.71
CA LEU A 33 17.89 -9.35 -5.58
C LEU A 33 16.55 -8.76 -6.02
N VAL A 34 15.47 -9.21 -5.41
CA VAL A 34 14.14 -8.60 -5.55
C VAL A 34 13.97 -7.57 -4.45
N LEU A 35 13.86 -6.31 -4.84
CA LEU A 35 13.67 -5.18 -3.94
C LEU A 35 12.20 -4.78 -3.88
N ILE A 36 11.72 -4.51 -2.67
CA ILE A 36 10.33 -4.12 -2.42
C ILE A 36 10.20 -2.97 -1.43
N TRP A 37 9.16 -2.16 -1.61
CA TRP A 37 8.54 -1.43 -0.51
C TRP A 37 7.46 -2.34 0.08
N ALA A 38 7.75 -2.99 1.20
CA ALA A 38 6.96 -4.08 1.75
C ALA A 38 5.54 -3.66 2.17
N ASP A 39 4.60 -4.09 1.35
CA ASP A 39 3.19 -4.24 1.64
C ASP A 39 2.72 -5.65 1.21
N PRO A 40 1.43 -5.99 1.37
CA PRO A 40 0.95 -7.32 1.00
C PRO A 40 1.18 -7.71 -0.46
N ASP A 41 1.04 -6.78 -1.41
CA ASP A 41 1.18 -7.12 -2.83
C ASP A 41 2.64 -7.29 -3.21
N ALA A 42 3.51 -6.35 -2.81
CA ALA A 42 4.94 -6.44 -3.04
C ALA A 42 5.56 -7.71 -2.42
N LEU A 43 5.16 -8.07 -1.19
CA LEU A 43 5.62 -9.28 -0.50
C LEU A 43 5.22 -10.56 -1.24
N ALA A 44 3.98 -10.63 -1.73
CA ALA A 44 3.49 -11.78 -2.50
C ALA A 44 4.20 -11.90 -3.84
N CYS A 45 4.38 -10.78 -4.53
CA CYS A 45 5.02 -10.72 -5.84
C CYS A 45 6.50 -11.08 -5.78
N ALA A 46 7.22 -10.63 -4.75
CA ALA A 46 8.61 -11.02 -4.55
C ALA A 46 8.77 -12.52 -4.31
N LEU A 47 7.84 -13.14 -3.56
CA LEU A 47 7.82 -14.59 -3.38
C LEU A 47 7.50 -15.33 -4.69
N ALA A 48 6.61 -14.78 -5.53
CA ALA A 48 6.32 -15.32 -6.86
C ALA A 48 7.54 -15.26 -7.79
N LEU A 49 8.26 -14.13 -7.80
CA LEU A 49 9.48 -13.96 -8.59
C LEU A 49 10.59 -14.91 -8.12
N LYS A 50 10.78 -15.06 -6.81
CA LYS A 50 11.67 -16.08 -6.24
C LYS A 50 11.30 -17.47 -6.74
N ARG A 51 10.00 -17.82 -6.75
CA ARG A 51 9.52 -19.10 -7.27
C ARG A 51 9.72 -19.27 -8.78
N ILE A 52 9.63 -18.20 -9.57
CA ILE A 52 9.85 -18.23 -11.03
C ILE A 52 11.34 -18.43 -11.34
N LEU A 53 12.23 -17.78 -10.59
CA LEU A 53 13.66 -17.73 -10.90
C LEU A 53 14.52 -18.77 -10.16
N GLN A 54 14.03 -19.39 -9.07
CA GLN A 54 14.82 -20.30 -8.20
C GLN A 54 15.58 -21.45 -8.90
N ASN A 55 15.11 -21.91 -10.07
CA ASN A 55 15.76 -23.00 -10.81
C ASN A 55 16.51 -22.51 -12.07
N LYS A 56 16.65 -21.20 -12.22
CA LYS A 56 17.17 -20.55 -13.42
C LYS A 56 18.46 -19.78 -13.17
N VAL A 57 18.66 -19.30 -11.96
CA VAL A 57 19.79 -18.47 -11.54
C VAL A 57 20.43 -19.07 -10.29
N GLU A 58 21.63 -18.61 -9.92
CA GLU A 58 22.39 -19.13 -8.78
C GLU A 58 21.67 -18.84 -7.47
N LYS A 59 21.17 -17.61 -7.31
CA LYS A 59 20.55 -17.14 -6.08
C LYS A 59 19.43 -16.16 -6.35
N VAL A 60 18.35 -16.26 -5.57
CA VAL A 60 17.28 -15.26 -5.54
C VAL A 60 16.90 -14.92 -4.12
N ASP A 61 17.14 -13.67 -3.73
CA ASP A 61 16.78 -13.15 -2.42
C ASP A 61 15.78 -12.01 -2.51
N ILE A 62 15.09 -11.75 -1.41
CA ILE A 62 14.05 -10.74 -1.30
C ILE A 62 14.45 -9.78 -0.18
N SER A 63 14.51 -8.49 -0.48
CA SER A 63 14.83 -7.48 0.53
C SER A 63 13.84 -6.33 0.51
N ASN A 64 13.32 -5.99 1.69
CA ASN A 64 12.46 -4.84 1.90
C ASN A 64 13.28 -3.63 2.34
N VAL A 65 13.09 -2.51 1.66
CA VAL A 65 13.83 -1.27 1.95
C VAL A 65 13.24 -0.52 3.14
N ASN A 66 11.92 -0.52 3.26
CA ASN A 66 11.22 0.10 4.39
C ASN A 66 11.15 -0.81 5.61
N GLU A 67 10.95 -0.20 6.77
CA GLU A 67 10.52 -0.91 7.97
C GLU A 67 9.07 -1.44 7.80
N ILE A 68 8.84 -2.70 8.18
CA ILE A 68 7.52 -3.32 8.17
C ILE A 68 6.85 -3.05 9.51
N VAL A 69 6.13 -1.93 9.62
CA VAL A 69 5.50 -1.50 10.87
C VAL A 69 4.09 -2.11 11.07
N ARG A 70 3.30 -2.20 10.00
CA ARG A 70 1.92 -2.72 10.03
C ARG A 70 1.87 -4.16 10.51
N LEU A 71 1.02 -4.43 11.51
CA LEU A 71 0.89 -5.75 12.12
C LEU A 71 0.53 -6.82 11.09
N ASN A 72 -0.45 -6.58 10.22
CA ASN A 72 -0.83 -7.58 9.20
C ASN A 72 0.32 -7.92 8.26
N ASN A 73 1.17 -6.95 7.88
CA ASN A 73 2.32 -7.19 7.02
C ASN A 73 3.37 -8.04 7.75
N GLN A 74 3.64 -7.74 9.03
CA GLN A 74 4.51 -8.58 9.86
C GLN A 74 3.96 -9.99 10.04
N LEU A 75 2.66 -10.13 10.25
CA LEU A 75 1.99 -11.42 10.34
C LEU A 75 2.08 -12.18 9.03
N MET A 76 1.88 -11.52 7.89
CA MET A 76 2.03 -12.13 6.57
C MET A 76 3.43 -12.72 6.40
N VAL A 77 4.48 -11.95 6.69
CA VAL A 77 5.88 -12.42 6.64
C VAL A 77 6.09 -13.65 7.52
N ASN A 78 5.63 -13.59 8.77
CA ASN A 78 5.86 -14.63 9.78
C ASN A 78 5.05 -15.92 9.54
N VAL A 79 3.78 -15.76 9.13
CA VAL A 79 2.83 -16.85 8.91
C VAL A 79 3.13 -17.57 7.58
N LEU A 80 3.47 -16.81 6.53
CA LEU A 80 3.78 -17.35 5.20
C LEU A 80 5.27 -17.64 4.98
N LYS A 81 6.10 -17.45 6.03
CA LYS A 81 7.54 -17.73 6.03
C LYS A 81 8.27 -17.07 4.86
N ILE A 82 7.98 -15.78 4.63
CA ILE A 82 8.60 -15.02 3.55
C ILE A 82 10.07 -14.77 3.92
N PRO A 83 11.05 -15.25 3.13
CA PRO A 83 12.46 -15.22 3.48
C PRO A 83 13.07 -13.86 3.15
N LEU A 84 12.79 -12.85 3.97
CA LEU A 84 13.33 -11.51 3.81
C LEU A 84 14.77 -11.42 4.33
N VAL A 85 15.64 -10.75 3.56
CA VAL A 85 16.95 -10.31 4.01
C VAL A 85 16.94 -8.81 4.29
N LYS A 86 17.60 -8.42 5.37
CA LYS A 86 17.69 -7.01 5.79
C LYS A 86 18.41 -6.20 4.72
N PHE A 87 17.77 -5.11 4.28
CA PHE A 87 18.37 -4.20 3.31
C PHE A 87 19.54 -3.42 3.93
N SER A 88 20.62 -3.29 3.15
CA SER A 88 21.70 -2.32 3.38
C SER A 88 22.33 -1.98 2.03
N GLN A 89 23.11 -0.91 1.95
CA GLN A 89 23.75 -0.53 0.69
C GLN A 89 24.81 -1.57 0.29
N GLU A 90 25.53 -2.11 1.27
CA GLU A 90 26.55 -3.16 1.10
C GLU A 90 25.92 -4.48 0.64
N LEU A 91 24.64 -4.74 0.97
CA LEU A 91 23.93 -5.92 0.48
C LEU A 91 23.94 -5.98 -1.05
N LEU A 92 23.79 -4.82 -1.71
CA LEU A 92 23.68 -4.73 -3.17
C LEU A 92 24.91 -5.28 -3.88
N GLU A 93 26.10 -5.18 -3.28
CA GLU A 93 27.36 -5.66 -3.84
C GLU A 93 27.41 -7.19 -4.04
N ASN A 94 26.53 -7.92 -3.33
CA ASN A 94 26.44 -9.38 -3.43
C ASN A 94 25.59 -9.87 -4.62
N TYR A 95 25.01 -8.97 -5.40
CA TYR A 95 24.06 -9.27 -6.46
C TYR A 95 24.43 -8.52 -7.74
N ASN A 96 24.13 -9.13 -8.89
CA ASN A 96 24.41 -8.54 -10.21
C ASN A 96 23.13 -8.25 -11.01
N LYS A 97 21.96 -8.68 -10.53
CA LYS A 97 20.66 -8.47 -11.15
C LYS A 97 19.66 -7.96 -10.12
N PHE A 98 18.93 -6.90 -10.46
CA PHE A 98 17.99 -6.25 -9.55
C PHE A 98 16.60 -6.19 -10.17
N ILE A 99 15.59 -6.59 -9.39
CA ILE A 99 14.19 -6.53 -9.79
C ILE A 99 13.44 -5.63 -8.81
N LEU A 100 12.69 -4.66 -9.32
CA LEU A 100 11.72 -3.89 -8.54
C LEU A 100 10.32 -4.42 -8.84
N VAL A 101 9.52 -4.63 -7.80
CA VAL A 101 8.13 -5.05 -7.96
C VAL A 101 7.20 -4.20 -7.10
N ASP A 102 6.03 -3.90 -7.65
CA ASP A 102 5.00 -3.06 -7.04
C ASP A 102 5.50 -1.64 -6.67
N SER A 103 6.45 -1.17 -7.46
CA SER A 103 7.01 0.18 -7.35
C SER A 103 7.78 0.52 -8.62
N GLN A 104 8.08 1.81 -8.79
CA GLN A 104 8.98 2.32 -9.81
C GLN A 104 10.15 3.06 -9.14
N PRO A 105 11.32 3.17 -9.81
CA PRO A 105 12.50 3.81 -9.24
C PRO A 105 12.28 5.24 -8.72
N THR A 106 11.33 5.97 -9.29
CA THR A 106 11.02 7.36 -8.91
C THR A 106 10.12 7.46 -7.69
N HIS A 107 9.45 6.38 -7.27
CA HIS A 107 8.51 6.41 -6.16
C HIS A 107 9.19 6.69 -4.82
N ARG A 108 10.49 6.37 -4.71
CA ARG A 108 11.29 6.45 -3.48
C ARG A 108 12.74 6.84 -3.81
N GLU A 109 13.37 7.62 -2.95
CA GLU A 109 14.78 8.01 -3.13
C GLU A 109 15.72 6.80 -3.08
N GLU A 110 15.40 5.82 -2.23
CA GLU A 110 16.16 4.61 -1.99
C GLU A 110 16.28 3.72 -3.24
N PHE A 111 15.38 3.89 -4.23
CA PHE A 111 15.42 3.13 -5.48
C PHE A 111 16.14 3.86 -6.62
N LYS A 112 16.29 5.19 -6.55
CA LYS A 112 16.75 5.99 -7.71
C LYS A 112 18.16 5.64 -8.20
N ASN A 113 19.03 5.24 -7.29
CA ASN A 113 20.44 4.96 -7.61
C ASN A 113 20.71 3.47 -7.94
N ILE A 114 19.65 2.65 -8.05
CA ILE A 114 19.76 1.23 -8.35
C ILE A 114 19.44 1.01 -9.83
N LYS A 115 20.36 0.37 -10.56
CA LYS A 115 20.13 -0.01 -11.96
C LYS A 115 19.30 -1.30 -12.02
N PHE A 116 17.99 -1.16 -12.18
CA PHE A 116 17.10 -2.31 -12.25
C PHE A 116 17.19 -3.04 -13.60
N THR A 117 17.31 -4.36 -13.53
CA THR A 117 17.17 -5.25 -14.69
C THR A 117 15.71 -5.35 -15.10
N ALA A 118 14.79 -5.45 -14.13
CA ALA A 118 13.36 -5.57 -14.39
C ALA A 118 12.53 -4.73 -13.42
N VAL A 119 11.46 -4.12 -13.92
CA VAL A 119 10.44 -3.42 -13.12
C VAL A 119 9.06 -3.94 -13.51
N ILE A 120 8.28 -4.41 -12.53
CA ILE A 120 6.92 -4.91 -12.71
C ILE A 120 6.00 -4.16 -11.75
N ASP A 121 5.01 -3.45 -12.28
CA ASP A 121 4.15 -2.57 -11.49
C ASP A 121 2.73 -2.49 -12.09
N HIS A 122 1.76 -2.09 -11.28
CA HIS A 122 0.39 -1.80 -11.70
C HIS A 122 0.00 -0.33 -11.46
N HIS A 123 0.88 0.49 -10.91
CA HIS A 123 0.63 1.93 -10.79
C HIS A 123 0.79 2.65 -12.14
N PRO A 124 0.26 3.88 -12.28
CA PRO A 124 0.54 4.71 -13.44
C PRO A 124 2.06 4.89 -13.66
N PHE A 125 2.46 4.86 -14.93
CA PHE A 125 3.87 5.02 -15.30
C PHE A 125 4.44 6.38 -14.85
N THR A 126 5.69 6.36 -14.42
CA THR A 126 6.49 7.53 -14.05
C THR A 126 7.71 7.63 -14.95
N GLU A 127 8.13 8.86 -15.30
CA GLU A 127 9.27 9.10 -16.19
C GLU A 127 10.59 9.28 -15.42
N GLY A 128 11.73 9.22 -16.11
CA GLY A 128 13.04 9.54 -15.52
C GLY A 128 13.86 8.35 -15.02
N TRP A 129 13.50 7.13 -15.44
CA TRP A 129 14.25 5.91 -15.13
C TRP A 129 14.15 4.92 -16.31
N GLU A 130 15.07 3.95 -16.35
CA GLU A 130 15.10 2.90 -17.37
C GLU A 130 15.42 1.54 -16.73
N ALA A 131 14.93 0.47 -17.35
CA ALA A 131 15.25 -0.92 -17.04
C ALA A 131 15.23 -1.75 -18.33
N GLU A 132 15.92 -2.90 -18.34
CA GLU A 132 15.94 -3.80 -19.50
C GLU A 132 14.58 -4.46 -19.74
N TYR A 133 13.82 -4.72 -18.68
CA TYR A 133 12.43 -5.18 -18.73
C TYR A 133 11.49 -4.28 -17.95
N VAL A 134 10.39 -3.88 -18.58
CA VAL A 134 9.33 -3.11 -17.94
C VAL A 134 7.98 -3.73 -18.28
N ASP A 135 7.24 -4.18 -17.27
CA ASP A 135 5.84 -4.59 -17.40
C ASP A 135 4.96 -3.79 -16.44
N ILE A 136 4.39 -2.70 -16.94
CA ILE A 136 3.55 -1.78 -16.17
C ILE A 136 2.12 -1.85 -16.70
N ARG A 137 1.19 -2.28 -15.85
CA ARG A 137 -0.21 -2.54 -16.23
C ARG A 137 -1.20 -1.78 -15.34
N PRO A 138 -1.44 -0.48 -15.59
CA PRO A 138 -2.33 0.38 -14.80
C PRO A 138 -3.78 -0.09 -14.69
N ASN A 139 -4.22 -0.97 -15.59
CA ASN A 139 -5.57 -1.51 -15.60
C ASN A 139 -5.74 -2.74 -14.70
N TYR A 140 -4.66 -3.26 -14.11
CA TYR A 140 -4.70 -4.39 -13.17
C TYR A 140 -4.87 -3.90 -11.74
N GLY A 141 -5.66 -4.61 -10.96
CA GLY A 141 -5.94 -4.24 -9.58
C GLY A 141 -4.77 -4.49 -8.63
N ALA A 142 -3.86 -5.40 -8.99
CA ALA A 142 -2.66 -5.73 -8.22
C ALA A 142 -1.56 -6.30 -9.12
N VAL A 143 -0.30 -6.16 -8.72
CA VAL A 143 0.85 -6.84 -9.31
C VAL A 143 0.77 -8.35 -9.06
N SER A 144 0.18 -8.81 -7.94
CA SER A 144 -0.06 -10.25 -7.70
C SER A 144 -0.85 -10.90 -8.82
N THR A 145 -1.78 -10.17 -9.45
CA THR A 145 -2.52 -10.66 -10.62
C THR A 145 -1.61 -10.85 -11.82
N ILE A 146 -0.67 -9.94 -12.06
CA ILE A 146 0.34 -10.04 -13.12
C ILE A 146 1.23 -11.27 -12.90
N LEU A 147 1.74 -11.46 -11.68
CA LEU A 147 2.62 -12.60 -11.36
C LEU A 147 1.87 -13.93 -11.37
N PHE A 148 0.59 -13.95 -11.02
CA PHE A 148 -0.26 -15.12 -11.23
C PHE A 148 -0.34 -15.50 -12.71
N GLU A 149 -0.52 -14.53 -13.62
CA GLU A 149 -0.54 -14.80 -15.05
C GLU A 149 0.79 -15.38 -15.56
N TYR A 150 1.92 -14.95 -15.00
CA TYR A 150 3.23 -15.52 -15.31
C TYR A 150 3.36 -16.96 -14.82
N LEU A 151 3.03 -17.23 -13.56
CA LEU A 151 3.04 -18.58 -13.00
C LEU A 151 2.15 -19.52 -13.82
N LYS A 152 0.94 -19.08 -14.18
CA LYS A 152 0.01 -19.82 -15.04
C LYS A 152 0.61 -20.10 -16.42
N THR A 153 1.23 -19.09 -17.05
CA THR A 153 1.84 -19.22 -18.39
C THR A 153 3.00 -20.22 -18.38
N LEU A 154 3.81 -20.21 -17.31
CA LEU A 154 4.91 -21.16 -17.09
C LEU A 154 4.45 -22.53 -16.57
N LYS A 155 3.13 -22.71 -16.33
CA LYS A 155 2.55 -23.90 -15.70
C LYS A 155 3.18 -24.24 -14.33
N ILE A 156 3.64 -23.23 -13.60
CA ILE A 156 4.17 -23.38 -12.24
C ILE A 156 3.01 -23.40 -11.26
N LYS A 157 2.84 -24.53 -10.57
CA LYS A 157 1.88 -24.63 -9.46
C LYS A 157 2.43 -23.88 -8.23
N PRO A 158 1.71 -22.87 -7.70
CA PRO A 158 2.15 -22.18 -6.49
C PRO A 158 2.05 -23.11 -5.28
N SER A 159 2.93 -22.92 -4.30
CA SER A 159 2.77 -23.52 -2.98
C SER A 159 1.56 -22.93 -2.26
N VAL A 160 1.11 -23.57 -1.18
CA VAL A 160 0.00 -23.07 -0.35
C VAL A 160 0.32 -21.66 0.18
N TYR A 161 1.55 -21.42 0.62
CA TYR A 161 1.96 -20.10 1.13
C TYR A 161 1.98 -19.05 0.03
N LEU A 162 2.52 -19.37 -1.15
CA LEU A 162 2.52 -18.44 -2.28
C LEU A 162 1.09 -18.14 -2.77
N ALA A 163 0.22 -19.15 -2.87
CA ALA A 163 -1.16 -18.94 -3.27
C ALA A 163 -1.93 -18.07 -2.25
N THR A 164 -1.67 -18.29 -0.95
CA THR A 164 -2.25 -17.48 0.13
C THR A 164 -1.73 -16.04 0.08
N ALA A 165 -0.42 -15.84 -0.17
CA ALA A 165 0.18 -14.53 -0.31
C ALA A 165 -0.43 -13.74 -1.48
N LEU A 166 -0.49 -14.35 -2.67
CA LEU A 166 -1.04 -13.72 -3.88
C LEU A 166 -2.51 -13.36 -3.70
N ILE A 167 -3.32 -14.22 -3.07
CA ILE A 167 -4.71 -13.87 -2.76
C ILE A 167 -4.79 -12.67 -1.82
N TYR A 168 -3.96 -12.65 -0.79
CA TYR A 168 -3.97 -11.54 0.17
C TYR A 168 -3.55 -10.22 -0.50
N GLY A 169 -2.50 -10.23 -1.34
CA GLY A 169 -2.09 -9.07 -2.15
C GLY A 169 -3.23 -8.54 -3.03
N ILE A 170 -3.86 -9.41 -3.84
CA ILE A 170 -5.02 -9.04 -4.66
C ILE A 170 -6.14 -8.43 -3.82
N LYS A 171 -6.48 -9.04 -2.68
CA LYS A 171 -7.55 -8.52 -1.82
C LYS A 171 -7.21 -7.15 -1.26
N ILE A 172 -5.97 -6.88 -0.88
CA ILE A 172 -5.61 -5.60 -0.25
C ILE A 172 -5.61 -4.46 -1.25
N ASP A 173 -5.02 -4.63 -2.43
CA ASP A 173 -4.91 -3.53 -3.40
C ASP A 173 -6.23 -3.21 -4.09
N THR A 174 -7.05 -4.24 -4.29
CA THR A 174 -8.40 -4.08 -4.84
C THR A 174 -9.45 -3.70 -3.80
N ASP A 175 -9.07 -3.53 -2.52
CA ASP A 175 -10.00 -3.32 -1.41
C ASP A 175 -11.13 -4.38 -1.41
N ASN A 176 -10.74 -5.64 -1.53
CA ASN A 176 -11.61 -6.80 -1.69
C ASN A 176 -12.58 -6.66 -2.90
N PHE A 177 -12.02 -6.33 -4.06
CA PHE A 177 -12.72 -6.12 -5.33
C PHE A 177 -13.67 -4.92 -5.39
N VAL A 178 -13.69 -4.07 -4.37
CA VAL A 178 -14.49 -2.84 -4.35
C VAL A 178 -13.85 -1.75 -5.23
N ARG A 179 -12.51 -1.76 -5.37
CA ARG A 179 -11.75 -0.70 -6.02
C ARG A 179 -10.78 -1.25 -7.05
N SER A 180 -10.70 -0.59 -8.21
CA SER A 180 -9.67 -0.84 -9.25
C SER A 180 -9.52 -2.30 -9.69
N ALA A 181 -10.49 -3.16 -9.37
CA ALA A 181 -10.50 -4.55 -9.75
C ALA A 181 -10.96 -4.70 -11.20
N ASN A 182 -10.35 -5.63 -11.90
CA ASN A 182 -10.73 -6.03 -13.23
C ASN A 182 -11.07 -7.53 -13.28
N PRO A 183 -11.58 -8.04 -14.42
CA PRO A 183 -11.89 -9.46 -14.56
C PRO A 183 -10.68 -10.39 -14.36
N HIS A 184 -9.46 -9.94 -14.66
CA HIS A 184 -8.23 -10.71 -14.43
C HIS A 184 -7.96 -10.93 -12.94
N ASP A 185 -8.21 -9.93 -12.09
CA ASP A 185 -8.06 -10.05 -10.63
C ASP A 185 -9.03 -11.11 -10.07
N VAL A 186 -10.29 -11.10 -10.54
CA VAL A 186 -11.31 -12.09 -10.15
C VAL A 186 -10.92 -13.50 -10.61
N ILE A 187 -10.45 -13.64 -11.85
CA ILE A 187 -9.99 -14.92 -12.40
C ILE A 187 -8.78 -15.44 -11.62
N ALA A 188 -7.80 -14.57 -11.33
CA ALA A 188 -6.62 -14.93 -10.55
C ALA A 188 -7.02 -15.43 -9.16
N PHE A 189 -7.87 -14.67 -8.46
CA PHE A 189 -8.42 -15.07 -7.17
C PHE A 189 -9.13 -16.43 -7.25
N GLN A 190 -10.04 -16.62 -8.20
CA GLN A 190 -10.78 -17.87 -8.37
C GLN A 190 -9.84 -19.07 -8.56
N LYS A 191 -8.80 -18.91 -9.39
CA LYS A 191 -7.85 -20.00 -9.69
C LYS A 191 -6.91 -20.30 -8.52
N LEU A 192 -6.53 -19.28 -7.74
CA LEU A 192 -5.71 -19.43 -6.54
C LEU A 192 -6.51 -19.96 -5.34
N TYR A 193 -7.83 -19.74 -5.31
CA TYR A 193 -8.70 -20.04 -4.16
C TYR A 193 -8.57 -21.49 -3.67
N LYS A 194 -8.47 -22.44 -4.60
CA LYS A 194 -8.32 -23.87 -4.31
C LYS A 194 -6.95 -24.27 -3.75
N HIS A 195 -5.96 -23.38 -3.79
CA HIS A 195 -4.59 -23.65 -3.36
C HIS A 195 -4.20 -22.85 -2.11
N MET A 196 -4.95 -21.82 -1.74
CA MET A 196 -4.70 -21.07 -0.51
C MET A 196 -5.11 -21.85 0.74
N ASN A 197 -4.52 -21.47 1.87
CA ASN A 197 -4.99 -21.89 3.18
C ASN A 197 -5.81 -20.77 3.81
N LYS A 198 -7.12 -21.00 3.91
CA LYS A 198 -8.09 -20.05 4.47
C LYS A 198 -7.81 -19.70 5.94
N TYR A 199 -7.28 -20.64 6.72
CA TYR A 199 -6.94 -20.39 8.14
C TYR A 199 -5.72 -19.48 8.27
N LEU A 200 -4.71 -19.65 7.41
CA LEU A 200 -3.56 -18.74 7.39
C LEU A 200 -3.98 -17.35 6.91
N LEU A 201 -4.83 -17.27 5.88
CA LEU A 201 -5.38 -15.99 5.42
C LEU A 201 -6.16 -15.30 6.53
N ASN A 202 -7.08 -15.99 7.20
CA ASN A 202 -7.84 -15.45 8.34
C ASN A 202 -6.93 -15.04 9.50
N LYS A 203 -5.81 -15.73 9.72
CA LYS A 203 -4.83 -15.34 10.74
C LYS A 203 -4.14 -14.01 10.38
N ILE A 204 -3.92 -13.74 9.11
CA ILE A 204 -3.33 -12.47 8.66
C ILE A 204 -4.40 -11.36 8.67
N GLU A 205 -5.58 -11.64 8.11
CA GLU A 205 -6.69 -10.67 7.99
C GLU A 205 -7.38 -10.36 9.32
N GLY A 206 -7.41 -11.28 10.27
CA GLY A 206 -8.18 -11.11 11.51
C GLY A 206 -7.52 -10.21 12.56
N HIS A 207 -6.22 -9.92 12.43
CA HIS A 207 -5.41 -9.41 13.56
C HIS A 207 -4.76 -8.06 13.25
N HIS A 208 -5.55 -7.00 13.36
CA HIS A 208 -5.14 -5.62 13.04
C HIS A 208 -4.54 -4.84 14.21
N ILE A 209 -4.68 -5.34 15.44
CA ILE A 209 -4.42 -4.56 16.66
C ILE A 209 -3.51 -5.36 17.60
N ARG A 210 -2.45 -4.72 18.09
CA ARG A 210 -1.62 -5.27 19.18
C ARG A 210 -2.29 -4.99 20.52
N ARG A 211 -2.07 -5.85 21.50
CA ARG A 211 -2.56 -5.62 22.87
C ARG A 211 -2.11 -4.27 23.45
N SER A 212 -0.87 -3.86 23.16
CA SER A 212 -0.30 -2.56 23.58
C SER A 212 -0.99 -1.35 22.94
N GLU A 213 -1.72 -1.54 21.84
CA GLU A 213 -2.44 -0.49 21.12
C GLU A 213 -3.88 -0.32 21.62
N LEU A 214 -4.42 -1.25 22.42
CA LEU A 214 -5.77 -1.15 23.00
C LEU A 214 -5.96 0.12 23.84
N LYS A 215 -4.89 0.66 24.44
CA LYS A 215 -4.95 1.94 25.16
C LYS A 215 -5.44 3.09 24.28
N TYR A 216 -5.08 3.09 22.98
CA TYR A 216 -5.50 4.13 22.04
C TYR A 216 -6.97 4.00 21.67
N PHE A 217 -7.51 2.78 21.64
CA PHE A 217 -8.93 2.55 21.49
C PHE A 217 -9.73 3.07 22.67
N LYS A 218 -9.26 2.80 23.90
CA LYS A 218 -9.86 3.38 25.11
C LYS A 218 -9.90 4.91 25.01
N MET A 219 -8.76 5.53 24.72
CA MET A 219 -8.68 7.00 24.54
C MET A 219 -9.63 7.50 23.44
N ALA A 220 -9.71 6.77 22.32
CA ALA A 220 -10.57 7.16 21.21
C ALA A 220 -12.06 7.13 21.59
N LEU A 221 -12.50 6.08 22.28
CA LEU A 221 -13.87 5.92 22.74
C LEU A 221 -14.24 6.96 23.81
N ASP A 222 -13.31 7.26 24.73
CA ASP A 222 -13.52 8.25 25.80
C ASP A 222 -13.65 9.69 25.25
N GLN A 223 -12.92 10.02 24.18
CA GLN A 223 -12.88 11.37 23.61
C GLN A 223 -13.83 11.62 22.44
N LEU A 224 -14.57 10.60 22.00
CA LEU A 224 -15.34 10.61 20.78
C LEU A 224 -16.44 11.69 20.79
N LYS A 225 -16.59 12.41 19.68
CA LYS A 225 -17.65 13.41 19.49
C LYS A 225 -18.45 13.13 18.22
N PHE A 226 -19.77 13.00 18.38
CA PHE A 226 -20.72 12.82 17.29
C PHE A 226 -21.35 14.17 16.90
N GLN A 227 -21.41 14.47 15.60
CA GLN A 227 -22.06 15.67 15.06
C GLN A 227 -22.71 15.42 13.70
N LYS A 228 -24.04 15.24 13.67
CA LYS A 228 -24.84 15.11 12.42
C LYS A 228 -24.22 14.10 11.44
N GLY A 229 -24.11 12.83 11.86
CA GLY A 229 -23.51 11.76 11.06
C GLY A 229 -21.99 11.91 10.82
N LYS A 230 -21.28 12.59 11.72
CA LYS A 230 -19.81 12.74 11.68
C LYS A 230 -19.22 12.35 13.02
N ILE A 231 -18.07 11.70 12.98
CA ILE A 231 -17.29 11.34 14.16
C ILE A 231 -15.98 12.11 14.14
N PHE A 232 -15.65 12.75 15.26
CA PHE A 232 -14.35 13.39 15.49
C PHE A 232 -13.72 12.80 16.75
N VAL A 233 -12.42 12.54 16.67
CA VAL A 233 -11.63 12.10 17.81
C VAL A 233 -10.17 12.49 17.63
N TYR A 234 -9.57 13.03 18.67
CA TYR A 234 -8.12 13.23 18.79
C TYR A 234 -7.61 12.36 19.94
N ILE A 235 -6.55 11.59 19.73
CA ILE A 235 -6.04 10.64 20.73
C ILE A 235 -4.68 11.03 21.31
N GLY A 236 -4.26 12.29 21.17
CA GLY A 236 -2.99 12.77 21.72
C GLY A 236 -1.76 12.15 21.04
N LYS A 237 -0.68 12.01 21.81
CA LYS A 237 0.61 11.49 21.35
C LYS A 237 0.53 10.00 21.05
N ILE A 238 1.03 9.61 19.88
CA ILE A 238 1.06 8.23 19.40
C ILE A 238 2.48 7.80 19.02
N LEU A 239 2.73 6.49 19.09
CA LEU A 239 4.00 5.88 18.69
C LEU A 239 4.05 5.45 17.22
N ASN A 240 2.89 5.27 16.58
CA ASN A 240 2.78 4.85 15.20
C ASN A 240 1.51 5.45 14.58
N THR A 241 1.62 6.05 13.41
CA THR A 241 0.48 6.66 12.69
C THR A 241 -0.56 5.65 12.20
N ASP A 242 -0.21 4.37 12.00
CA ASP A 242 -1.17 3.36 11.54
C ASP A 242 -2.31 3.12 12.53
N ILE A 243 -2.10 3.37 13.84
CA ILE A 243 -3.18 3.20 14.82
C ILE A 243 -4.38 4.12 14.53
N LEU A 244 -4.13 5.32 13.99
CA LEU A 244 -5.19 6.25 13.60
C LEU A 244 -6.02 5.69 12.44
N VAL A 245 -5.38 4.96 11.52
CA VAL A 245 -6.05 4.28 10.41
C VAL A 245 -6.95 3.18 10.94
N VAL A 246 -6.44 2.33 11.82
CA VAL A 246 -7.22 1.22 12.40
C VAL A 246 -8.42 1.73 13.21
N ILE A 247 -8.24 2.82 13.99
CA ILE A 247 -9.34 3.47 14.71
C ILE A 247 -10.35 4.08 13.73
N ALA A 248 -9.90 4.76 12.69
CA ALA A 248 -10.80 5.36 11.70
C ALA A 248 -11.64 4.30 10.98
N ASP A 249 -11.03 3.18 10.60
CA ASP A 249 -11.69 2.07 9.93
C ASP A 249 -12.69 1.38 10.88
N PHE A 250 -12.37 1.23 12.16
CA PHE A 250 -13.30 0.75 13.18
C PHE A 250 -14.52 1.67 13.32
N LEU A 251 -14.29 2.98 13.51
CA LEU A 251 -15.36 3.96 13.71
C LEU A 251 -16.22 4.16 12.46
N SER A 252 -15.67 3.94 11.27
CA SER A 252 -16.42 4.04 10.01
C SER A 252 -17.52 2.99 9.85
N LYS A 253 -17.49 1.93 10.66
CA LYS A 253 -18.50 0.85 10.65
C LYS A 253 -19.70 1.16 11.54
N ILE A 254 -19.70 2.27 12.26
CA ILE A 254 -20.82 2.67 13.11
C ILE A 254 -21.98 3.13 12.21
N TYR A 255 -23.19 2.61 12.47
CA TYR A 255 -24.39 2.97 11.71
C TYR A 255 -24.61 4.49 11.68
N ASP A 256 -25.16 5.00 10.57
CA ASP A 256 -25.41 6.42 10.33
C ASP A 256 -24.16 7.32 10.41
N THR A 257 -22.96 6.72 10.23
CA THR A 257 -21.71 7.46 10.14
C THR A 257 -21.34 7.75 8.70
N SER A 258 -21.18 9.04 8.43
CA SER A 258 -21.06 9.57 7.08
C SER A 258 -19.67 10.19 6.84
N TRP A 259 -18.98 10.58 7.92
CA TRP A 259 -17.60 11.03 7.96
C TRP A 259 -16.94 10.59 9.28
N VAL A 260 -15.66 10.22 9.22
CA VAL A 260 -14.83 9.97 10.40
C VAL A 260 -13.52 10.74 10.29
N PHE A 261 -13.15 11.43 11.37
CA PHE A 261 -11.91 12.19 11.50
C PHE A 261 -11.18 11.73 12.76
N VAL A 262 -10.01 11.12 12.58
CA VAL A 262 -9.17 10.61 13.68
C VAL A 262 -7.83 11.35 13.65
N GLY A 263 -7.54 12.09 14.70
CA GLY A 263 -6.32 12.88 14.86
C GLY A 263 -5.37 12.32 15.91
N GLY A 264 -4.06 12.52 15.74
CA GLY A 264 -3.05 12.24 16.76
C GLY A 264 -1.74 12.98 16.49
N GLU A 265 -0.90 13.11 17.52
CA GLU A 265 0.42 13.73 17.42
C GLU A 265 1.50 12.66 17.20
N PHE A 266 2.24 12.78 16.09
CA PHE A 266 3.41 11.95 15.80
C PHE A 266 4.59 12.82 15.38
N LYS A 267 5.70 12.75 16.12
CA LYS A 267 6.93 13.52 15.85
C LYS A 267 6.66 15.03 15.60
N LYS A 268 5.91 15.69 16.49
CA LYS A 268 5.48 17.11 16.40
C LYS A 268 4.60 17.46 15.19
N ASN A 269 4.04 16.46 14.50
CA ASN A 269 3.05 16.65 13.45
C ASN A 269 1.67 16.20 13.95
N LEU A 270 0.65 16.98 13.63
CA LEU A 270 -0.74 16.55 13.69
C LEU A 270 -1.03 15.67 12.47
N ILE A 271 -1.32 14.40 12.73
CA ILE A 271 -1.73 13.44 11.72
C ILE A 271 -3.26 13.32 11.80
N ILE A 272 -3.94 13.49 10.66
CA ILE A 272 -5.39 13.37 10.56
C ILE A 272 -5.73 12.30 9.52
N ILE A 273 -6.45 11.27 9.94
CA ILE A 273 -7.04 10.26 9.06
C ILE A 273 -8.51 10.58 8.83
N ILE A 274 -8.90 10.59 7.56
CA ILE A 274 -10.25 10.93 7.12
C ILE A 274 -10.86 9.73 6.40
N ARG A 275 -12.11 9.40 6.76
CA ARG A 275 -12.97 8.41 6.09
C ARG A 275 -14.33 9.00 5.75
N CYS A 276 -14.91 8.55 4.64
CA CYS A 276 -16.32 8.79 4.30
C CYS A 276 -16.89 7.68 3.42
N ASP A 277 -18.22 7.65 3.30
CA ASP A 277 -18.99 6.68 2.50
C ASP A 277 -18.80 6.74 0.97
N GLY A 278 -18.03 7.72 0.45
CA GLY A 278 -17.73 7.84 -0.97
C GLY A 278 -18.89 8.21 -1.91
N TYR A 279 -20.16 8.05 -1.53
CA TYR A 279 -21.30 8.22 -2.44
C TYR A 279 -21.40 9.65 -3.00
N ARG A 280 -21.45 10.66 -2.14
CA ARG A 280 -21.50 12.10 -2.52
C ARG A 280 -20.38 12.93 -1.89
N LYS A 281 -19.31 12.26 -1.49
CA LYS A 281 -18.21 12.81 -0.68
C LYS A 281 -16.88 12.42 -1.28
N ASP A 282 -15.87 13.25 -1.01
CA ASP A 282 -14.51 13.04 -1.47
C ASP A 282 -13.55 13.50 -0.36
N ALA A 283 -13.03 12.53 0.39
CA ALA A 283 -12.10 12.74 1.49
C ALA A 283 -10.78 13.36 0.99
N GLY A 284 -10.26 12.91 -0.15
CA GLY A 284 -9.03 13.43 -0.75
C GLY A 284 -9.14 14.88 -1.15
N LYS A 285 -10.23 15.27 -1.82
CA LYS A 285 -10.51 16.68 -2.16
C LYS A 285 -10.70 17.53 -0.90
N LEU A 286 -11.38 17.01 0.13
CA LEU A 286 -11.55 17.71 1.40
C LEU A 286 -10.19 17.97 2.06
N ALA A 287 -9.35 16.94 2.21
CA ALA A 287 -8.04 17.06 2.83
C ALA A 287 -7.16 18.08 2.09
N LYS A 288 -7.09 17.99 0.75
CA LYS A 288 -6.33 18.94 -0.08
C LYS A 288 -6.85 20.36 0.06
N LYS A 289 -8.17 20.56 0.07
CA LYS A 289 -8.77 21.89 0.19
C LYS A 289 -8.43 22.57 1.53
N LEU A 290 -8.39 21.79 2.62
CA LEU A 290 -8.17 22.34 3.96
C LEU A 290 -6.70 22.49 4.32
N PHE A 291 -5.85 21.53 3.92
CA PHE A 291 -4.54 21.38 4.55
C PHE A 291 -3.35 21.49 3.60
N LYS A 292 -3.56 21.54 2.27
CA LYS A 292 -2.46 21.59 1.29
C LYS A 292 -1.53 22.80 1.46
N SER A 293 -2.03 23.92 1.98
CA SER A 293 -1.23 25.14 2.20
C SER A 293 -0.39 25.12 3.48
N ILE A 294 -0.70 24.23 4.43
CA ILE A 294 -0.08 24.22 5.76
C ILE A 294 0.58 22.87 6.10
N GLY A 295 0.50 21.89 5.21
CA GLY A 295 1.07 20.56 5.40
C GLY A 295 0.89 19.67 4.18
N LEU A 296 1.18 18.38 4.37
CA LEU A 296 0.97 17.36 3.34
C LEU A 296 -0.46 16.84 3.45
N ALA A 297 -1.21 16.87 2.35
CA ALA A 297 -2.59 16.40 2.35
C ALA A 297 -2.96 15.73 1.03
N GLY A 298 -3.60 14.57 1.12
CA GLY A 298 -3.96 13.79 -0.05
C GLY A 298 -4.84 12.60 0.29
N GLY A 299 -5.21 11.85 -0.75
CA GLY A 299 -6.06 10.68 -0.62
C GLY A 299 -6.96 10.48 -1.82
N HIS A 300 -7.85 9.52 -1.65
CA HIS A 300 -8.89 9.13 -2.60
C HIS A 300 -10.27 9.54 -2.09
N ARG A 301 -11.30 9.17 -2.85
CA ARG A 301 -12.69 9.55 -2.59
C ARG A 301 -13.16 9.15 -1.19
N GLU A 302 -12.81 7.98 -0.70
CA GLU A 302 -13.27 7.45 0.60
C GLU A 302 -12.26 7.63 1.74
N LYS A 303 -10.96 7.70 1.41
CA LYS A 303 -9.86 7.60 2.37
C LYS A 303 -8.85 8.71 2.12
N ALA A 304 -8.55 9.51 3.13
CA ALA A 304 -7.52 10.56 3.03
C ALA A 304 -6.69 10.69 4.30
N ARG A 305 -5.55 11.37 4.16
CA ARG A 305 -4.60 11.66 5.22
C ARG A 305 -4.08 13.08 5.08
N ALA A 306 -3.91 13.75 6.21
CA ALA A 306 -3.19 15.01 6.30
C ALA A 306 -2.12 14.93 7.39
N GLU A 307 -0.99 15.55 7.16
CA GLU A 307 0.14 15.68 8.09
C GLU A 307 0.53 17.15 8.16
N ILE A 308 0.38 17.74 9.34
CA ILE A 308 0.50 19.18 9.54
C ILE A 308 1.49 19.40 10.69
N PRO A 309 2.63 20.05 10.46
CA PRO A 309 3.51 20.48 11.55
C PRO A 309 2.74 21.38 12.52
N PHE A 310 2.78 21.11 13.82
CA PHE A 310 2.08 21.94 14.81
C PHE A 310 2.54 23.40 14.75
N SER A 311 3.79 23.65 14.37
CA SER A 311 4.33 25.00 14.12
C SER A 311 3.51 25.78 13.08
N ASN A 312 2.94 25.11 12.08
CA ASN A 312 2.18 25.76 11.02
C ASN A 312 0.74 26.09 11.45
N LEU A 313 0.28 25.52 12.57
CA LEU A 313 -1.04 25.79 13.13
C LEU A 313 -1.02 26.96 14.13
N ASN A 314 0.17 27.47 14.51
CA ASN A 314 0.33 28.40 15.63
C ASN A 314 -0.38 27.92 16.91
N LEU A 315 -0.39 26.59 17.14
CA LEU A 315 -1.02 25.96 18.29
C LEU A 315 0.03 25.16 19.06
N GLU A 316 0.01 25.28 20.38
CA GLU A 316 0.77 24.39 21.27
C GLU A 316 0.12 23.01 21.25
N SER A 317 0.90 21.96 20.94
CA SER A 317 0.37 20.60 20.82
C SER A 317 -0.25 20.07 22.12
N GLU A 318 0.22 20.56 23.27
CA GLU A 318 -0.25 20.19 24.60
C GLU A 318 -1.70 20.61 24.87
N LYS A 319 -2.18 21.66 24.20
CA LYS A 319 -3.55 22.16 24.34
C LYS A 319 -4.50 21.65 23.25
N PHE A 320 -4.00 20.87 22.29
CA PHE A 320 -4.81 20.37 21.20
C PHE A 320 -5.68 19.20 21.66
N ASP A 321 -6.98 19.27 21.39
CA ASP A 321 -7.97 18.27 21.78
C ASP A 321 -8.95 17.97 20.63
N THR A 322 -9.94 17.13 20.90
CA THR A 322 -10.99 16.82 19.91
C THR A 322 -11.79 18.05 19.49
N LYS A 323 -11.96 19.06 20.36
CA LYS A 323 -12.64 20.32 19.98
C LYS A 323 -11.77 21.14 19.02
N GLY A 324 -10.47 21.18 19.24
CA GLY A 324 -9.49 21.76 18.32
C GLY A 324 -9.56 21.09 16.94
N LEU A 325 -9.63 19.76 16.90
CA LEU A 325 -9.83 19.02 15.66
C LEU A 325 -11.13 19.43 14.95
N ILE A 326 -12.26 19.51 15.66
CA ILE A 326 -13.55 19.94 15.08
C ILE A 326 -13.44 21.34 14.46
N LYS A 327 -12.80 22.30 15.15
CA LYS A 327 -12.63 23.67 14.67
C LYS A 327 -11.93 23.75 13.31
N LEU A 328 -10.98 22.85 13.03
CA LEU A 328 -10.32 22.79 11.71
C LEU A 328 -11.28 22.48 10.55
N PHE A 329 -12.40 21.81 10.83
CA PHE A 329 -13.40 21.43 9.82
C PHE A 329 -14.67 22.29 9.83
N GLU A 330 -14.89 23.11 10.86
CA GLU A 330 -16.12 23.90 11.02
C GLU A 330 -16.43 24.78 9.82
N LYS A 331 -15.44 25.53 9.32
CA LYS A 331 -15.62 26.46 8.19
C LYS A 331 -16.13 25.74 6.94
N TYR A 332 -15.66 24.52 6.70
CA TYR A 332 -16.08 23.73 5.55
C TYR A 332 -17.51 23.19 5.69
N PHE A 333 -17.87 22.71 6.88
CA PHE A 333 -19.19 22.10 7.10
C PHE A 333 -20.31 23.14 7.28
N LYS A 334 -20.04 24.29 7.93
CA LYS A 334 -21.00 25.40 8.02
C LYS A 334 -21.42 25.88 6.62
N TYR A 335 -20.43 26.10 5.75
CA TYR A 335 -20.65 26.52 4.36
C TYR A 335 -21.52 25.56 3.53
N LYS A 336 -21.41 24.24 3.78
CA LYS A 336 -22.21 23.25 3.05
C LYS A 336 -23.63 23.10 3.60
N ASP A 337 -23.83 23.25 4.90
CA ASP A 337 -25.15 23.19 5.51
C ASP A 337 -26.00 24.41 5.06
N GLU A 338 -25.40 25.58 4.84
CA GLU A 338 -26.06 26.77 4.29
C GLU A 338 -26.52 26.57 2.85
N ARG A 339 -25.66 26.04 1.96
CA ARG A 339 -26.01 25.74 0.57
C ARG A 339 -27.07 24.64 0.38
N LYS A 340 -27.36 23.84 1.41
CA LYS A 340 -28.46 22.85 1.37
C LYS A 340 -29.80 23.44 1.78
N LYS A 341 -29.81 24.64 2.36
CA LYS A 341 -31.01 25.38 2.79
C LYS A 341 -31.45 26.44 1.77
N SER A 342 -30.56 26.82 0.85
CA SER A 342 -30.88 27.53 -0.41
C SER A 342 -31.19 26.53 -1.51
#